data_AF-A0A4Q3DMM5-F1
#
_entry.id   AF-A0A4Q3DMM5-F1
#
_cell.length_a   1.000
_cell.length_b   1.000
_cell.length_c   1.000
_cell.angle_alpha   90.00
_cell.angle_beta   90.00
_cell.angle_gamma   90.00
#
_symmetry.space_group_name_H-M   'P 1'
#
loop_
_entity.id
_entity.type
_entity.pdbx_description
1 polymer ?
#
loop_
_entity_poly.entity_id
_entity_poly.type
_entity_poly.pdbx_seq_one_letter_code
_entity_poly.pdbx_strand_id
1 'polypeptide(L)'
;MAWRATPEEVKAAPRGSDRKPLIEARIKQGTPVGLIGYLDGDPVAWVSIAPRDTYRDLGGPAAADGENIWSLACMYVPRKRRGEGYGNQLIEAATAYARKRGANVLEAYPVDPDSPSYRFMGFVPAFRKLGFTSVGTAGSRRTVMRLAL
;
A
#
# COMPACT_ATOMS: atom_id res chain seq x y z
N MET A 1 4.82 -7.84 -3.76
CA MET A 1 3.98 -9.06 -3.76
C MET A 1 3.88 -9.77 -2.41
N ALA A 2 4.70 -9.45 -1.40
CA ALA A 2 4.62 -10.08 -0.07
C ALA A 2 3.27 -9.90 0.66
N TRP A 3 2.53 -8.83 0.33
CA TRP A 3 1.31 -8.42 1.04
C TRP A 3 0.02 -8.99 0.46
N ARG A 4 0.06 -9.64 -0.71
CA ARG A 4 -1.16 -10.17 -1.37
C ARG A 4 -1.26 -11.68 -1.35
N ALA A 5 -0.13 -12.35 -1.24
CA ALA A 5 -0.12 -13.81 -1.20
C ALA A 5 -0.71 -14.26 0.14
N THR A 6 -1.74 -15.10 0.09
CA THR A 6 -2.30 -15.75 1.29
C THR A 6 -1.25 -16.70 1.89
N PRO A 7 -1.36 -17.08 3.18
CA PRO A 7 -0.49 -18.10 3.77
C PRO A 7 -0.46 -19.40 2.95
N GLU A 8 -1.59 -19.81 2.39
CA GLU A 8 -1.75 -20.98 1.54
C GLU A 8 -0.99 -20.82 0.22
N GLU A 9 -1.15 -19.68 -0.46
CA GLU A 9 -0.41 -19.37 -1.70
C GLU A 9 1.11 -19.33 -1.43
N VAL A 10 1.53 -18.79 -0.27
CA VAL A 10 2.95 -18.77 0.11
C VAL A 10 3.48 -20.19 0.40
N LYS A 11 2.69 -21.03 1.07
CA LYS A 11 3.06 -22.40 1.42
C LYS A 11 3.12 -23.31 0.18
N ALA A 12 2.20 -23.13 -0.77
CA ALA A 12 2.13 -23.90 -2.00
C ALA A 12 3.23 -23.50 -3.01
N ALA A 13 3.76 -22.28 -2.90
CA ALA A 13 4.73 -21.72 -3.82
C ALA A 13 6.17 -22.13 -3.48
N PRO A 14 6.92 -22.79 -4.39
CA PRO A 14 8.34 -23.05 -4.21
C PRO A 14 9.11 -21.76 -3.92
N ARG A 15 10.22 -21.84 -3.17
CA ARG A 15 11.08 -20.67 -2.92
C ARG A 15 11.56 -20.08 -4.24
N GLY A 16 11.34 -18.78 -4.45
CA GLY A 16 11.74 -18.09 -5.68
C GLY A 16 10.76 -18.22 -6.86
N SER A 17 9.60 -18.86 -6.68
CA SER A 17 8.56 -18.95 -7.70
C SER A 17 8.04 -17.58 -8.14
N ASP A 18 7.72 -17.49 -9.44
CA ASP A 18 7.13 -16.30 -10.03
C ASP A 18 5.70 -16.11 -9.53
N ARG A 19 5.45 -14.95 -8.90
CA ARG A 19 4.11 -14.58 -8.39
C ARG A 19 3.34 -13.69 -9.37
N LYS A 20 3.89 -13.37 -10.54
CA LYS A 20 3.20 -12.57 -11.57
C LYS A 20 1.86 -13.19 -12.01
N PRO A 21 1.75 -14.52 -12.27
CA PRO A 21 0.46 -15.10 -12.69
C PRO A 21 -0.65 -14.90 -11.66
N LEU A 22 -0.32 -14.92 -10.37
CA LEU A 22 -1.28 -14.69 -9.28
C LEU A 22 -1.81 -13.25 -9.24
N ILE A 23 -0.96 -12.28 -9.58
CA ILE A 23 -1.37 -10.88 -9.72
C ILE A 23 -2.21 -10.69 -10.98
N GLU A 24 -1.80 -11.29 -12.09
CA GLU A 24 -2.55 -11.22 -13.35
C GLU A 24 -3.95 -11.81 -13.19
N ALA A 25 -4.09 -12.95 -12.50
CA ALA A 25 -5.39 -13.56 -12.21
C ALA A 25 -6.29 -12.61 -11.39
N ARG A 26 -5.74 -11.96 -10.36
CA ARG A 26 -6.48 -10.95 -9.56
C ARG A 26 -6.95 -9.78 -10.42
N ILE A 27 -6.09 -9.27 -11.29
CA ILE A 27 -6.44 -8.18 -12.21
C ILE A 27 -7.56 -8.61 -13.16
N LYS A 28 -7.47 -9.82 -13.75
CA LYS A 28 -8.49 -10.38 -14.64
C LYS A 28 -9.84 -10.58 -13.94
N GLN A 29 -9.84 -10.83 -12.64
CA GLN A 29 -11.04 -10.93 -11.80
C GLN A 29 -11.60 -9.57 -11.36
N GLY A 30 -10.97 -8.45 -11.78
CA GLY A 30 -11.41 -7.11 -11.42
C GLY A 30 -10.90 -6.61 -10.08
N THR A 31 -10.08 -7.39 -9.37
CA THR A 31 -9.49 -6.97 -8.10
C THR A 31 -8.40 -5.92 -8.37
N PRO A 32 -8.56 -4.67 -7.89
CA PRO A 32 -7.53 -3.66 -8.05
C PRO A 32 -6.27 -4.06 -7.30
N VAL A 33 -5.10 -3.82 -7.89
CA VAL A 33 -3.81 -4.20 -7.29
C VAL A 33 -2.91 -3.03 -6.95
N GLY A 34 -3.11 -1.88 -7.60
CA GLY A 34 -2.33 -0.67 -7.41
C GLY A 34 -2.39 0.27 -8.61
N LEU A 35 -1.52 1.29 -8.59
CA LEU A 35 -1.37 2.29 -9.64
C LEU A 35 0.09 2.34 -10.11
N ILE A 36 0.27 2.57 -11.41
CA ILE A 36 1.56 2.86 -12.04
C ILE A 36 1.59 4.34 -12.39
N GLY A 37 2.63 5.04 -11.94
CA GLY A 37 2.88 6.43 -12.33
C GLY A 37 3.77 6.47 -13.56
N TYR A 38 3.39 7.29 -14.54
CA TYR A 38 4.11 7.50 -15.79
C TYR A 38 4.69 8.91 -15.87
N LEU A 39 5.88 9.03 -16.45
CA LEU A 39 6.50 10.29 -16.82
C LEU A 39 7.00 10.15 -18.26
N ASP A 40 6.55 11.03 -19.15
CA ASP A 40 6.90 11.02 -20.57
C ASP A 40 6.70 9.66 -21.27
N GLY A 41 5.67 8.92 -20.85
CA GLY A 41 5.35 7.58 -21.39
C GLY A 41 6.07 6.42 -20.69
N ASP A 42 7.06 6.70 -19.83
CA ASP A 42 7.80 5.67 -19.09
C ASP A 42 7.20 5.41 -17.70
N PRO A 43 7.09 4.14 -17.25
CA PRO A 43 6.65 3.82 -15.90
C PRO A 43 7.77 4.15 -14.89
N VAL A 44 7.53 5.14 -14.04
CA VAL A 44 8.54 5.66 -13.08
C VAL A 44 8.14 5.50 -11.62
N ALA A 45 6.92 5.04 -11.33
CA ALA A 45 6.45 4.91 -9.96
C ALA A 45 5.40 3.81 -9.81
N TRP A 46 5.29 3.24 -8.62
CA TRP A 46 4.28 2.24 -8.30
C TRP A 46 3.75 2.45 -6.88
N VAL A 47 2.45 2.28 -6.70
CA VAL A 47 1.81 2.17 -5.38
C VAL A 47 0.83 1.01 -5.35
N SER A 48 0.98 0.11 -4.37
CA SER A 48 0.02 -0.95 -4.09
C SER A 48 -1.11 -0.37 -3.24
N ILE A 49 -2.30 -0.26 -3.84
CA ILE A 49 -3.52 0.27 -3.23
C ILE A 49 -4.72 -0.56 -3.69
N ALA A 50 -5.54 -1.04 -2.74
CA ALA A 50 -6.73 -1.88 -2.96
C ALA A 50 -7.58 -1.98 -1.68
N PRO A 51 -8.78 -2.58 -1.73
CA PRO A 51 -9.53 -2.93 -0.52
C PRO A 51 -8.69 -3.77 0.45
N ARG A 52 -8.82 -3.50 1.75
CA ARG A 52 -7.97 -4.09 2.81
C ARG A 52 -8.06 -5.62 2.84
N ASP A 53 -9.23 -6.17 2.61
CA ASP A 53 -9.52 -7.60 2.56
C ASP A 53 -8.88 -8.35 1.38
N THR A 54 -8.39 -7.64 0.35
CA THR A 54 -7.65 -8.22 -0.77
C THR A 54 -6.17 -8.49 -0.47
N TYR A 55 -5.72 -8.10 0.73
CA TYR A 55 -4.38 -8.35 1.23
C TYR A 55 -4.42 -9.48 2.27
N ARG A 56 -3.26 -10.09 2.51
CA ARG A 56 -3.06 -10.80 3.78
C ARG A 56 -3.21 -9.80 4.93
N ASP A 57 -3.42 -10.30 6.15
CA ASP A 57 -3.44 -9.44 7.32
C ASP A 57 -2.13 -8.61 7.42
N LEU A 58 -2.31 -7.29 7.36
CA LEU A 58 -1.25 -6.29 7.47
C LEU A 58 -1.08 -5.78 8.90
N GLY A 59 -1.97 -6.16 9.82
CA GLY A 59 -2.16 -5.61 11.15
C GLY A 59 -3.16 -4.45 11.16
N GLY A 60 -3.16 -3.70 12.26
CA GLY A 60 -4.08 -2.59 12.47
C GLY A 60 -5.36 -2.97 13.22
N PRO A 61 -6.10 -1.98 13.73
CA PRO A 61 -7.34 -2.24 14.45
C PRO A 61 -8.39 -2.89 13.53
N ALA A 62 -9.38 -3.55 14.14
CA ALA A 62 -10.54 -4.06 13.44
C ALA A 62 -11.24 -2.91 12.67
N ALA A 63 -11.96 -3.26 11.60
CA ALA A 63 -12.85 -2.31 10.95
C ALA A 63 -14.03 -2.04 11.88
N ALA A 64 -14.39 -0.77 12.04
CA ALA A 64 -15.67 -0.40 12.65
C ALA A 64 -16.81 -0.61 11.65
N ASP A 65 -18.03 -0.71 12.16
CA ASP A 65 -19.21 -0.87 11.32
C ASP A 65 -19.33 0.27 10.29
N GLY A 66 -19.52 -0.12 9.03
CA GLY A 66 -19.62 0.82 7.90
C GLY A 66 -18.27 1.31 7.34
N GLU A 67 -17.12 0.91 7.88
CA GLU A 67 -15.82 1.23 7.28
C GLU A 67 -15.56 0.40 6.01
N ASN A 68 -15.46 1.07 4.87
CA ASN A 68 -14.88 0.53 3.64
C ASN A 68 -13.41 0.93 3.56
N ILE A 69 -12.55 0.08 4.11
CA ILE A 69 -11.13 0.35 4.27
C ILE A 69 -10.37 -0.09 3.02
N TRP A 70 -9.57 0.82 2.48
CA TRP A 70 -8.53 0.52 1.50
C TRP A 70 -7.16 0.63 2.13
N SER A 71 -6.22 -0.21 1.68
CA SER A 71 -4.86 -0.24 2.23
C SER A 71 -3.82 0.17 1.18
N LEU A 72 -3.02 1.20 1.52
CA LEU A 72 -1.79 1.56 0.82
C LEU A 72 -0.64 0.74 1.42
N ALA A 73 -0.32 -0.38 0.77
CA ALA A 73 0.57 -1.40 1.34
C ALA A 73 2.06 -1.16 1.06
N CYS A 74 2.41 -0.61 -0.10
CA CYS A 74 3.79 -0.25 -0.44
C CYS A 74 3.86 0.69 -1.65
N MET A 75 4.99 1.37 -1.78
CA MET A 75 5.33 2.27 -2.87
C MET A 75 6.74 1.96 -3.38
N TYR A 76 6.98 2.33 -4.64
CA TYR A 76 8.29 2.27 -5.25
C TYR A 76 8.51 3.50 -6.14
N VAL A 77 9.67 4.12 -5.96
CA VAL A 77 10.23 5.15 -6.83
C VAL A 77 11.70 4.79 -7.07
N PRO A 78 12.18 4.79 -8.34
CA PRO A 78 13.57 4.57 -8.70
C PRO A 78 14.50 5.47 -7.90
N ARG A 79 15.65 4.94 -7.46
CA ARG A 79 16.59 5.71 -6.60
C ARG A 79 16.97 7.06 -7.21
N LYS A 80 17.21 7.11 -8.52
CA LYS A 80 17.57 8.32 -9.26
C LYS A 80 16.49 9.42 -9.24
N ARG A 81 15.25 9.05 -8.92
CA ARG A 81 14.07 9.92 -8.91
C ARG A 81 13.58 10.27 -7.50
N ARG A 82 14.25 9.76 -6.46
CA ARG A 82 13.85 10.04 -5.07
C ARG A 82 14.25 11.46 -4.69
N GLY A 83 13.47 12.09 -3.81
CA GLY A 83 13.66 13.49 -3.42
C GLY A 83 12.93 14.48 -4.33
N GLU A 84 12.43 14.05 -5.48
CA GLU A 84 11.66 14.88 -6.44
C GLU A 84 10.15 14.99 -6.09
N GLY A 85 9.72 14.47 -4.93
CA GLY A 85 8.33 14.59 -4.48
C GLY A 85 7.36 13.48 -4.94
N TYR A 86 7.76 12.55 -5.82
CA TYR A 86 6.88 11.47 -6.31
C TYR A 86 6.26 10.61 -5.20
N GLY A 87 6.93 10.46 -4.06
CA GLY A 87 6.37 9.72 -2.93
C GLY A 87 5.05 10.33 -2.42
N ASN A 88 4.99 11.67 -2.30
CA ASN A 88 3.77 12.35 -1.87
C ASN A 88 2.69 12.28 -2.95
N GLN A 89 3.08 12.47 -4.22
CA GLN A 89 2.16 12.34 -5.36
C GLN A 89 1.54 10.95 -5.43
N LEU A 90 2.29 9.89 -5.12
CA LEU A 90 1.75 8.52 -5.05
C LEU A 90 0.72 8.36 -3.93
N ILE A 91 0.95 8.94 -2.75
CA ILE A 91 -0.01 8.89 -1.63
C ILE A 91 -1.29 9.65 -2.01
N GLU A 92 -1.17 10.85 -2.57
CA GLU A 92 -2.30 11.65 -3.04
C GLU A 92 -3.10 10.92 -4.13
N ALA A 93 -2.41 10.36 -5.14
CA ALA A 93 -3.04 9.60 -6.21
C ALA A 93 -3.76 8.33 -5.68
N ALA A 94 -3.12 7.60 -4.76
CA ALA A 94 -3.74 6.44 -4.10
C ALA A 94 -4.97 6.84 -3.29
N THR A 95 -4.91 7.98 -2.60
CA THR A 95 -6.02 8.56 -1.83
C THR A 95 -7.21 8.90 -2.74
N ALA A 96 -6.96 9.65 -3.82
CA ALA A 96 -7.98 10.01 -4.79
C ALA A 96 -8.60 8.77 -5.46
N TYR A 97 -7.77 7.77 -5.80
CA TYR A 97 -8.23 6.52 -6.39
C TYR A 97 -9.11 5.72 -5.43
N ALA A 98 -8.70 5.56 -4.17
CA ALA A 98 -9.47 4.84 -3.16
C ALA A 98 -10.82 5.52 -2.92
N ARG A 99 -10.84 6.86 -2.75
CA ARG A 99 -12.08 7.63 -2.60
C ARG A 99 -13.03 7.43 -3.79
N LYS A 100 -12.51 7.53 -5.02
CA LYS A 100 -13.31 7.30 -6.25
C LYS A 100 -13.89 5.89 -6.32
N ARG A 101 -13.25 4.92 -5.66
CA ARG A 101 -13.70 3.51 -5.59
C ARG A 101 -14.61 3.24 -4.39
N GLY A 102 -15.02 4.27 -3.65
CA GLY A 102 -15.98 4.16 -2.55
C GLY A 102 -15.35 3.86 -1.19
N ALA A 103 -14.02 3.93 -1.06
CA ALA A 103 -13.37 3.86 0.23
C ALA A 103 -13.76 5.09 1.08
N ASN A 104 -14.07 4.88 2.35
CA ASN A 104 -14.26 5.96 3.34
C ASN A 104 -13.11 6.02 4.34
N VAL A 105 -12.20 5.05 4.33
CA VAL A 105 -10.98 5.02 5.13
C VAL A 105 -9.82 4.53 4.28
N LEU A 106 -8.70 5.25 4.32
CA LEU A 106 -7.42 4.80 3.78
C LEU A 106 -6.46 4.46 4.93
N GLU A 107 -6.03 3.21 4.99
CA GLU A 107 -5.06 2.70 5.96
C GLU A 107 -3.68 2.53 5.32
N ALA A 108 -2.64 2.95 6.03
CA ALA A 108 -1.25 2.84 5.62
C ALA A 108 -0.37 2.34 6.78
N TYR A 109 0.83 1.86 6.45
CA TYR A 109 1.74 1.23 7.41
C TYR A 109 3.16 1.82 7.37
N PRO A 110 3.32 3.16 7.38
CA PRO A 110 4.64 3.77 7.30
C PRO A 110 5.54 3.42 8.49
N VAL A 111 6.82 3.72 8.34
CA VAL A 111 7.83 3.57 9.39
C VAL A 111 8.49 4.90 9.73
N ASP A 112 9.18 4.95 10.86
CA ASP A 112 10.03 6.08 11.18
C ASP A 112 11.22 6.21 10.20
N PRO A 113 11.75 7.43 9.96
CA PRO A 113 12.83 7.67 8.99
C PRO A 113 14.12 6.86 9.22
N ASP A 114 14.40 6.54 10.47
CA ASP A 114 15.57 5.77 10.94
C ASP A 114 15.32 4.25 10.88
N SER A 115 14.11 3.81 10.52
CA SER A 115 13.79 2.38 10.45
C SER A 115 14.69 1.65 9.45
N PRO A 116 15.28 0.50 9.86
CA PRO A 116 16.18 -0.28 9.01
C PRO A 116 15.42 -1.12 7.96
N SER A 117 14.10 -1.22 8.06
CA SER A 117 13.27 -2.09 7.21
C SER A 117 11.92 -1.46 6.89
N TYR A 118 11.17 -2.07 5.96
CA TYR A 118 9.83 -1.61 5.52
C TYR A 118 9.76 -0.17 4.96
N ARG A 119 10.89 0.46 4.64
CA ARG A 119 10.96 1.83 4.08
C ARG A 119 10.16 2.02 2.79
N PHE A 120 9.86 0.93 2.07
CA PHE A 120 8.97 0.93 0.91
C PHE A 120 7.50 1.20 1.27
N MET A 121 7.10 1.12 2.54
CA MET A 121 5.76 1.51 3.00
C MET A 121 5.62 3.04 3.17
N GLY A 122 6.71 3.78 2.96
CA GLY A 122 6.80 5.21 3.19
C GLY A 122 7.10 5.54 4.65
N PHE A 123 7.15 6.84 4.93
CA PHE A 123 7.61 7.36 6.22
C PHE A 123 6.51 8.14 6.94
N VAL A 124 6.45 8.00 8.27
CA VAL A 124 5.42 8.63 9.11
C VAL A 124 5.25 10.13 8.82
N PRO A 125 6.31 10.94 8.68
CA PRO A 125 6.16 12.37 8.38
C PRO A 125 5.43 12.67 7.06
N ALA A 126 5.62 11.85 6.02
CA ALA A 126 4.98 12.05 4.72
C ALA A 126 3.46 11.83 4.82
N PHE A 127 3.02 10.78 5.51
CA PHE A 127 1.61 10.50 5.74
C PHE A 127 0.97 11.55 6.68
N ARG A 128 1.66 11.93 7.76
CA ARG A 128 1.17 12.97 8.68
C ARG A 128 0.93 14.31 7.97
N LYS A 129 1.83 14.71 7.07
CA LYS A 129 1.68 15.93 6.25
C LYS A 129 0.40 15.91 5.40
N LEU A 130 -0.06 14.71 5.02
CA LEU A 130 -1.27 14.50 4.21
C LEU A 130 -2.52 14.19 5.06
N GLY A 131 -2.47 14.49 6.37
CA GLY A 131 -3.63 14.40 7.25
C GLY A 131 -3.88 13.02 7.87
N PHE A 132 -3.00 12.04 7.65
CA PHE A 132 -3.13 10.74 8.29
C PHE A 132 -2.84 10.83 9.79
N THR A 133 -3.59 10.08 10.59
CA THR A 133 -3.42 9.96 12.05
C THR A 133 -3.00 8.55 12.44
N SER A 134 -2.23 8.41 13.51
CA SER A 134 -1.81 7.10 14.03
C SER A 134 -2.96 6.44 14.78
N VAL A 135 -3.20 5.15 14.52
CA VAL A 135 -4.25 4.34 15.16
C VAL A 135 -3.72 3.05 15.78
N GLY A 136 -2.41 2.82 15.72
CA GLY A 136 -1.78 1.65 16.34
C GLY A 136 -0.46 1.27 15.71
N THR A 137 -0.02 0.05 15.99
CA THR A 137 1.26 -0.49 15.52
C THR A 137 1.04 -1.89 14.94
N ALA A 138 1.70 -2.19 13.82
CA ALA A 138 1.68 -3.51 13.20
C ALA A 138 3.07 -4.15 13.24
N GLY A 139 3.23 -5.15 14.11
CA GLY A 139 4.54 -5.70 14.46
C GLY A 139 5.34 -4.71 15.32
N SER A 140 6.66 -4.66 15.16
CA SER A 140 7.53 -3.83 16.00
C SER A 140 7.93 -2.48 15.42
N ARG A 141 7.61 -2.20 14.15
CA ARG A 141 8.19 -1.04 13.42
C ARG A 141 7.21 -0.24 12.56
N ARG A 142 6.06 -0.80 12.20
CA ARG A 142 5.13 -0.16 11.28
C ARG A 142 4.05 0.54 12.08
N THR A 143 3.94 1.85 11.92
CA THR A 143 2.84 2.64 12.48
C THR A 143 1.64 2.45 11.58
N VAL A 144 0.51 2.02 12.13
CA VAL A 144 -0.75 1.95 11.41
C VAL A 144 -1.34 3.34 11.43
N MET A 145 -1.53 3.93 10.25
CA MET A 145 -2.08 5.27 10.10
C MET A 145 -3.33 5.25 9.23
N ARG A 146 -4.35 6.02 9.59
CA ARG A 146 -5.59 6.14 8.84
C ARG A 146 -5.86 7.58 8.41
N LEU A 147 -6.52 7.71 7.26
CA LEU A 147 -7.12 8.94 6.77
C LEU A 147 -8.60 8.67 6.48
N ALA A 148 -9.50 9.47 7.05
CA ALA A 148 -10.92 9.47 6.67
C ALA A 148 -11.07 10.16 5.30
N LEU A 149 -11.83 9.54 4.39
CA LEU A 149 -11.96 9.98 3.00
C LEU A 149 -13.27 10.67 2.69
#